data_AF-S7PVS8-F1
#
_entry.id   AF-S7PVS8-F1
#
_cell.length_a   1.000
_cell.length_b   1.000
_cell.length_c   1.000
_cell.angle_alpha   90.00
_cell.angle_beta   90.00
_cell.angle_gamma   90.00
#
_symmetry.space_group_name_H-M   'P 1'
#
loop_
_entity.id
_entity.type
_entity.pdbx_description
1 polymer ?
#
loop_
_entity_poly.entity_id
_entity_poly.type
_entity_poly.pdbx_seq_one_letter_code
_entity_poly.pdbx_strand_id
1 'polypeptide(L)'
;MADLDSDSRQLLAPEADREVHPGPMNIQFDSSDLRPNRPFHVEPTNIVSVSDVLQRVSDRASAMNKRIHYYSRLAAPADQALVAPDHVVPAPEERYVYSPLGSAYKLQSCPEGSGKNTSLVTIFMIWNTMMGTSILSIPWGIKQAGFTTGVCVILLMGLLTLYCCYRVLRSRATIPSVDTSAWEFPDVCRHYFGAFGQWSSLLFSLVSLIGAMVVYWVLMSNFLFNTGKFMFNFIHHINDTDAALSTNDSNPVTCPSAGSGRPDNGSAVFSANATGLQQFERWWDKSRTVPFYLVGLLLPLLNFKSPSFFSKFNVLGTVSIVYLTFLVTLKAARLGFHLEFHWFTPTEFFVPEIRSRFPQLTGVLTLAFFIHNCVITLLKNNKNQENNVRDLAVAYLLVTLTYLYIGVLVFASFPSPPLPKDCIEQNFLDNFPSTDILSFVARIFLLFQMVTVYPLLGYLARVQLLGHVFGDPYPSIFHVLVLNLIIVGAGVSMACLYPNIGGIIRYSGAACGLAFVFVYPSLTYILSLRQEDRLTWPSLLFHALLIVLGLANLVAQFFM
;
A
#
# COMPACT_ATOMS: atom_id res chain seq x y z
N MET A 1 -93.79 -16.83 -21.36
CA MET A 1 -93.11 -18.14 -21.31
C MET A 1 -92.87 -18.54 -22.75
N ALA A 2 -91.61 -18.73 -23.15
CA ALA A 2 -91.13 -19.23 -24.45
C ALA A 2 -91.54 -18.50 -25.76
N ASP A 3 -90.52 -18.21 -26.58
CA ASP A 3 -90.38 -18.45 -28.04
C ASP A 3 -88.89 -18.07 -28.32
N LEU A 4 -87.93 -18.90 -28.77
CA LEU A 4 -87.85 -19.92 -29.84
C LEU A 4 -88.06 -19.32 -31.24
N ASP A 5 -87.01 -18.92 -31.97
CA ASP A 5 -85.97 -19.70 -32.70
C ASP A 5 -86.36 -20.14 -34.12
N SER A 6 -85.46 -19.88 -35.06
CA SER A 6 -85.29 -20.58 -36.35
C SER A 6 -83.93 -20.18 -36.98
N ASP A 7 -83.36 -21.02 -37.84
CA ASP A 7 -81.96 -20.90 -38.34
C ASP A 7 -81.83 -20.58 -39.84
N SER A 8 -80.75 -19.91 -40.23
CA SER A 8 -80.21 -19.89 -41.60
C SER A 8 -78.67 -19.96 -41.60
N ARG A 9 -78.13 -21.15 -41.88
CA ARG A 9 -76.69 -21.45 -41.98
C ARG A 9 -76.16 -21.53 -43.41
N GLN A 10 -74.83 -21.36 -43.54
CA GLN A 10 -73.85 -21.99 -44.47
C GLN A 10 -72.88 -20.94 -45.09
N LEU A 11 -71.57 -21.16 -45.28
CA LEU A 11 -70.60 -22.14 -44.73
C LEU A 11 -69.14 -21.68 -45.07
N LEU A 12 -68.18 -22.00 -44.18
CA LEU A 12 -66.71 -22.16 -44.33
C LEU A 12 -65.75 -21.07 -43.77
N ALA A 13 -64.62 -21.54 -43.23
CA ALA A 13 -63.58 -20.87 -42.41
C ALA A 13 -62.17 -21.04 -43.08
N PRO A 14 -60.99 -20.74 -42.46
CA PRO A 14 -60.60 -20.08 -41.18
C PRO A 14 -59.73 -18.80 -41.44
N GLU A 15 -58.98 -18.13 -40.54
CA GLU A 15 -58.24 -18.47 -39.30
C GLU A 15 -57.75 -17.19 -38.52
N ALA A 16 -57.26 -17.36 -37.28
CA ALA A 16 -56.33 -16.50 -36.49
C ALA A 16 -56.84 -15.39 -35.52
N ASP A 17 -56.17 -15.30 -34.35
CA ASP A 17 -56.52 -14.54 -33.13
C ASP A 17 -55.96 -13.10 -33.03
N ARG A 18 -56.67 -12.21 -32.28
CA ARG A 18 -56.24 -11.55 -31.01
C ARG A 18 -56.98 -10.24 -30.68
N GLU A 19 -57.37 -10.07 -29.41
CA GLU A 19 -57.97 -8.86 -28.83
C GLU A 19 -56.92 -7.84 -28.34
N VAL A 20 -57.16 -6.52 -28.48
CA VAL A 20 -56.86 -5.46 -27.46
C VAL A 20 -57.68 -4.17 -27.75
N HIS A 21 -58.01 -3.41 -26.68
CA HIS A 21 -58.34 -1.97 -26.59
C HIS A 21 -59.82 -1.48 -26.66
N PRO A 22 -60.32 -0.82 -25.59
CA PRO A 22 -61.45 0.11 -25.66
C PRO A 22 -61.00 1.58 -25.88
N GLY A 23 -61.84 2.33 -26.59
CA GLY A 23 -61.56 3.66 -27.14
C GLY A 23 -62.15 4.87 -26.37
N PRO A 24 -62.33 6.03 -27.04
CA PRO A 24 -62.02 7.33 -26.45
C PRO A 24 -63.25 8.22 -26.12
N MET A 25 -62.98 9.36 -25.44
CA MET A 25 -63.93 10.46 -25.27
C MET A 25 -63.40 11.76 -25.89
N ASN A 26 -64.25 12.49 -26.60
CA ASN A 26 -63.89 13.66 -27.41
C ASN A 26 -63.46 14.88 -26.58
N ILE A 27 -62.45 15.61 -27.08
CA ILE A 27 -62.30 17.05 -26.88
C ILE A 27 -62.26 17.69 -28.26
N GLN A 28 -63.16 18.63 -28.52
CA GLN A 28 -63.40 19.22 -29.84
C GLN A 28 -62.79 20.62 -29.87
N PHE A 29 -61.87 20.87 -30.81
CA PHE A 29 -61.23 22.18 -31.00
C PHE A 29 -61.86 22.95 -32.17
N ASP A 30 -61.95 24.27 -32.00
CA ASP A 30 -62.65 25.18 -32.90
C ASP A 30 -61.87 25.44 -34.21
N SER A 31 -62.58 25.65 -35.32
CA SER A 31 -62.03 25.51 -36.67
C SER A 31 -61.34 26.76 -37.24
N SER A 32 -60.54 27.48 -36.45
CA SER A 32 -59.92 28.76 -36.85
C SER A 32 -58.39 28.83 -36.76
N ASP A 33 -57.69 27.83 -36.22
CA ASP A 33 -56.22 27.82 -36.10
C ASP A 33 -55.51 26.96 -37.17
N LEU A 34 -55.64 27.38 -38.43
CA LEU A 34 -54.78 26.89 -39.53
C LEU A 34 -53.40 27.56 -39.46
N ARG A 35 -52.49 27.01 -38.65
CA ARG A 35 -51.05 27.27 -38.77
C ARG A 35 -50.31 25.98 -39.17
N PRO A 36 -49.52 25.99 -40.26
CA PRO A 36 -48.86 24.78 -40.74
C PRO A 36 -47.79 24.30 -39.76
N ASN A 37 -47.70 22.97 -39.61
CA ASN A 37 -46.64 22.29 -38.85
C ASN A 37 -45.27 22.81 -39.27
N ARG A 38 -44.63 23.62 -38.41
CA ARG A 38 -43.23 24.01 -38.58
C ARG A 38 -42.34 22.90 -38.02
N PRO A 39 -41.40 22.33 -38.79
CA PRO A 39 -40.30 21.59 -38.17
C PRO A 39 -39.54 22.52 -37.22
N PHE A 40 -38.97 21.96 -36.15
CA PHE A 40 -38.34 22.71 -35.07
C PHE A 40 -37.35 23.77 -35.59
N HIS A 41 -37.65 25.04 -35.33
CA HIS A 41 -36.77 26.14 -35.68
C HIS A 41 -35.63 26.21 -34.64
N VAL A 42 -34.42 25.87 -35.09
CA VAL A 42 -33.19 26.06 -34.31
C VAL A 42 -32.54 27.36 -34.76
N GLU A 43 -32.30 28.28 -33.84
CA GLU A 43 -31.65 29.56 -34.16
C GLU A 43 -30.22 29.34 -34.68
N PRO A 44 -29.78 30.08 -35.72
CA PRO A 44 -28.45 29.94 -36.31
C PRO A 44 -27.38 30.71 -35.52
N THR A 45 -27.16 30.34 -34.26
CA THR A 45 -26.04 30.84 -33.43
C THR A 45 -24.99 29.77 -33.10
N ASN A 46 -25.22 28.51 -33.49
CA ASN A 46 -24.32 27.38 -33.22
C ASN A 46 -23.54 26.86 -34.45
N ILE A 47 -23.37 27.68 -35.49
CA ILE A 47 -22.44 27.38 -36.60
C ILE A 47 -21.12 28.09 -36.30
N VAL A 48 -20.18 27.39 -35.68
CA VAL A 48 -18.77 27.82 -35.56
C VAL A 48 -17.86 26.68 -36.00
N SER A 49 -17.01 26.97 -36.98
CA SER A 49 -16.04 26.05 -37.57
C SER A 49 -14.92 25.68 -36.61
N VAL A 50 -14.47 24.43 -36.73
CA VAL A 50 -13.32 23.79 -36.08
C VAL A 50 -12.15 24.75 -35.77
N SER A 51 -11.82 24.90 -34.49
CA SER A 51 -10.46 24.74 -33.93
C SER A 51 -10.49 24.72 -32.40
N ASP A 52 -9.55 23.97 -31.83
CA ASP A 52 -9.22 23.78 -30.41
C ASP A 52 -10.18 23.01 -29.47
N VAL A 53 -9.51 22.22 -28.62
CA VAL A 53 -10.08 21.06 -27.91
C VAL A 53 -10.60 21.47 -26.54
N LEU A 54 -11.88 21.79 -26.47
CA LEU A 54 -12.65 21.71 -25.23
C LEU A 54 -13.87 20.82 -25.49
N GLN A 55 -13.94 19.68 -24.80
CA GLN A 55 -14.98 18.66 -25.01
C GLN A 55 -16.33 19.17 -24.47
N ARG A 56 -17.03 19.97 -25.29
CA ARG A 56 -18.33 20.55 -24.98
C ARG A 56 -19.38 19.45 -24.80
N VAL A 57 -20.40 19.81 -24.02
CA VAL A 57 -21.53 18.97 -23.63
C VAL A 57 -22.20 18.36 -24.86
N SER A 58 -22.35 17.04 -24.92
CA SER A 58 -23.12 16.37 -25.97
C SER A 58 -24.56 16.88 -25.99
N ASP A 59 -25.12 17.12 -27.18
CA ASP A 59 -26.51 17.55 -27.34
C ASP A 59 -27.51 16.61 -26.64
N ARG A 60 -27.21 15.30 -26.65
CA ARG A 60 -28.00 14.28 -25.94
C ARG A 60 -27.99 14.49 -24.42
N ALA A 61 -26.86 14.89 -23.84
CA ALA A 61 -26.77 15.22 -22.41
C ALA A 61 -27.50 16.52 -22.07
N SER A 62 -27.38 17.56 -22.93
CA SER A 62 -28.11 18.83 -22.78
C SER A 62 -29.63 18.63 -22.81
N ALA A 63 -30.13 17.85 -23.77
CA ALA A 63 -31.54 17.48 -23.86
C ALA A 63 -32.02 16.68 -22.64
N MET A 64 -31.21 15.72 -22.17
CA MET A 64 -31.53 14.93 -20.97
C MET A 64 -31.61 15.80 -19.71
N ASN A 65 -30.69 16.74 -19.52
CA ASN A 65 -30.70 17.64 -18.37
C ASN A 65 -31.97 18.52 -18.33
N LYS A 66 -32.37 19.08 -19.49
CA LYS A 66 -33.64 19.82 -19.62
C LYS A 66 -34.85 18.96 -19.26
N ARG A 67 -34.85 17.68 -19.67
CA ARG A 67 -35.91 16.72 -19.35
C ARG A 67 -35.98 16.40 -17.85
N ILE A 68 -34.84 16.19 -17.19
CA ILE A 68 -34.78 15.97 -15.73
C ILE A 68 -35.26 17.20 -14.96
N HIS A 69 -34.82 18.40 -15.35
CA HIS A 69 -35.30 19.66 -14.76
C HIS A 69 -36.81 19.90 -14.93
N TYR A 70 -37.41 19.36 -16.00
CA TYR A 70 -38.85 19.41 -16.19
C TYR A 70 -39.58 18.52 -15.19
N TYR A 71 -39.16 17.25 -15.02
CA TYR A 71 -39.72 16.37 -13.97
C TYR A 71 -39.50 16.94 -12.56
N SER A 72 -38.33 17.52 -12.26
CA SER A 72 -38.08 18.13 -10.94
C SER A 72 -38.94 19.38 -10.66
N ARG A 73 -39.55 19.98 -11.68
CA ARG A 73 -40.51 21.08 -11.54
C ARG A 73 -41.96 20.61 -11.46
N LEU A 74 -42.26 19.39 -11.92
CA LEU A 74 -43.57 18.75 -11.77
C LEU A 74 -43.73 18.06 -10.42
N ALA A 75 -42.65 17.57 -9.83
CA ALA A 75 -42.65 16.92 -8.52
C ALA A 75 -42.86 17.94 -7.39
N ALA A 76 -44.12 18.18 -7.01
CA ALA A 76 -44.45 18.74 -5.71
C ALA A 76 -44.05 17.75 -4.60
N PRO A 77 -43.61 18.20 -3.41
CA PRO A 77 -43.01 17.32 -2.38
C PRO A 77 -43.96 16.29 -1.74
N ALA A 78 -45.23 16.23 -2.16
CA ALA A 78 -46.22 15.26 -1.69
C ALA A 78 -46.51 14.11 -2.67
N ASP A 79 -46.27 14.29 -3.98
CA ASP A 79 -46.74 13.36 -5.02
C ASP A 79 -45.64 12.44 -5.55
N GLN A 80 -45.49 11.29 -4.89
CA GLN A 80 -44.53 10.24 -5.27
C GLN A 80 -44.78 9.66 -6.68
N ALA A 81 -45.98 9.86 -7.24
CA ALA A 81 -46.37 9.46 -8.59
C ALA A 81 -45.78 10.34 -9.72
N LEU A 82 -45.23 11.52 -9.40
CA LEU A 82 -44.64 12.46 -10.37
C LEU A 82 -43.10 12.41 -10.42
N VAL A 83 -42.50 11.45 -9.72
CA VAL A 83 -41.06 11.16 -9.81
C VAL A 83 -40.73 10.59 -11.19
N ALA A 84 -39.59 10.98 -11.76
CA ALA A 84 -39.15 10.50 -13.08
C ALA A 84 -39.00 8.95 -13.08
N PRO A 85 -39.69 8.21 -13.97
CA PRO A 85 -39.59 6.75 -14.01
C PRO A 85 -38.16 6.25 -14.30
N ASP A 86 -37.80 5.07 -13.79
CA ASP A 86 -36.42 4.54 -13.84
C ASP A 86 -35.87 4.40 -15.27
N HIS A 87 -36.71 4.16 -16.28
CA HIS A 87 -36.31 4.10 -17.68
C HIS A 87 -36.03 5.47 -18.32
N VAL A 88 -36.40 6.56 -17.64
CA VAL A 88 -36.16 7.95 -18.05
C VAL A 88 -34.90 8.52 -17.36
N VAL A 89 -34.59 8.02 -16.17
CA VAL A 89 -33.33 8.35 -15.47
C VAL A 89 -32.18 7.65 -16.19
N PRO A 90 -31.12 8.36 -16.62
CA PRO A 90 -29.99 7.72 -17.27
C PRO A 90 -29.30 6.70 -16.35
N ALA A 91 -28.90 5.58 -16.93
CA ALA A 91 -28.03 4.60 -16.27
C ALA A 91 -26.78 5.29 -15.68
N PRO A 92 -26.16 4.74 -14.61
CA PRO A 92 -25.05 5.41 -13.90
C PRO A 92 -23.91 5.87 -14.83
N GLU A 93 -23.69 5.14 -15.92
CA GLU A 93 -22.67 5.35 -16.96
C GLU A 93 -22.90 6.58 -17.86
N GLU A 94 -24.12 7.16 -17.85
CA GLU A 94 -24.53 8.33 -18.65
C GLU A 94 -24.77 9.59 -17.78
N ARG A 95 -24.34 9.61 -16.50
CA ARG A 95 -24.50 10.79 -15.63
C ARG A 95 -23.40 11.84 -15.88
N TYR A 96 -23.82 13.08 -16.12
CA TYR A 96 -22.95 14.25 -16.31
C TYR A 96 -23.16 15.25 -15.16
N VAL A 97 -22.07 15.80 -14.62
CA VAL A 97 -22.13 16.86 -13.60
C VAL A 97 -21.81 18.20 -14.27
N TYR A 98 -22.75 19.13 -14.18
CA TYR A 98 -22.62 20.48 -14.71
C TYR A 98 -21.89 21.38 -13.71
N SER A 99 -20.78 21.97 -14.15
CA SER A 99 -20.13 23.08 -13.46
C SER A 99 -20.99 24.35 -13.57
N PRO A 100 -21.00 25.23 -12.55
CA PRO A 100 -21.62 26.57 -12.66
C PRO A 100 -20.99 27.44 -13.76
N LEU A 101 -19.82 27.05 -14.30
CA LEU A 101 -19.15 27.68 -15.45
C LEU A 101 -19.58 27.09 -16.82
N GLY A 102 -20.65 26.28 -16.87
CA GLY A 102 -21.25 25.77 -18.11
C GLY A 102 -20.56 24.54 -18.73
N SER A 103 -19.45 24.06 -18.17
CA SER A 103 -18.84 22.78 -18.56
C SER A 103 -19.53 21.60 -17.88
N ALA A 104 -20.10 20.67 -18.66
CA ALA A 104 -20.55 19.38 -18.13
C ALA A 104 -19.42 18.36 -18.24
N TYR A 105 -18.91 17.92 -17.10
CA TYR A 105 -17.98 16.80 -17.07
C TYR A 105 -18.78 15.51 -17.10
N LYS A 106 -18.44 14.57 -18.00
CA LYS A 106 -18.90 13.20 -17.84
C LYS A 106 -18.36 12.73 -16.51
N LEU A 107 -19.24 12.43 -15.55
CA LEU A 107 -18.79 11.72 -14.37
C LEU A 107 -18.35 10.36 -14.90
N GLN A 108 -17.07 10.04 -14.79
CA GLN A 108 -16.64 8.64 -14.86
C GLN A 108 -17.13 7.97 -13.57
N SER A 109 -18.45 7.76 -13.51
CA SER A 109 -19.07 6.65 -12.80
C SER A 109 -18.35 5.41 -13.32
N CYS A 110 -17.26 5.04 -12.67
CA CYS A 110 -16.71 3.72 -12.85
C CYS A 110 -17.83 2.78 -12.40
N PRO A 111 -18.26 1.80 -13.22
CA PRO A 111 -19.04 0.70 -12.67
C PRO A 111 -18.26 0.18 -11.47
N GLU A 112 -18.89 0.13 -10.29
CA GLU A 112 -18.25 -0.36 -9.08
C GLU A 112 -18.00 -1.87 -9.23
N GLY A 113 -16.86 -2.21 -9.84
CA GLY A 113 -16.56 -3.55 -10.35
C GLY A 113 -15.69 -3.57 -11.61
N SER A 114 -15.65 -2.50 -12.42
CA SER A 114 -14.75 -2.42 -13.58
C SER A 114 -13.34 -1.99 -13.16
N GLY A 115 -12.55 -2.97 -12.70
CA GLY A 115 -11.17 -2.75 -12.30
C GLY A 115 -10.32 -2.24 -13.47
N LYS A 116 -9.53 -1.19 -13.22
CA LYS A 116 -8.72 -0.51 -14.24
C LYS A 116 -7.40 -1.22 -14.52
N ASN A 117 -6.90 -2.01 -13.56
CA ASN A 117 -5.59 -2.62 -13.62
C ASN A 117 -5.67 -4.04 -14.21
N THR A 118 -4.67 -4.44 -14.99
CA THR A 118 -4.52 -5.85 -15.40
C THR A 118 -3.96 -6.69 -14.24
N SER A 119 -4.11 -8.01 -14.30
CA SER A 119 -3.52 -8.93 -13.32
C SER A 119 -2.01 -8.70 -13.13
N LEU A 120 -1.25 -8.51 -14.21
CA LEU A 120 0.19 -8.22 -14.13
C LEU A 120 0.49 -6.91 -13.40
N VAL A 121 -0.21 -5.82 -13.73
CA VAL A 121 -0.05 -4.53 -13.02
C VAL A 121 -0.41 -4.68 -11.55
N THR A 122 -1.41 -5.49 -11.21
CA THR A 122 -1.82 -5.77 -9.83
C THR A 122 -0.75 -6.57 -9.06
N ILE A 123 -0.16 -7.61 -9.68
CA ILE A 123 0.96 -8.37 -9.12
C ILE A 123 2.16 -7.44 -8.85
N PHE A 124 2.57 -6.63 -9.83
CA PHE A 124 3.68 -5.68 -9.67
C PHE A 124 3.37 -4.59 -8.65
N MET A 125 2.12 -4.14 -8.54
CA MET A 125 1.71 -3.17 -7.52
C MET A 125 1.83 -3.75 -6.11
N ILE A 126 1.35 -4.98 -5.87
CA ILE A 126 1.49 -5.68 -4.58
C ILE A 126 2.98 -5.88 -4.26
N TRP A 127 3.77 -6.39 -5.21
CA TRP A 127 5.20 -6.59 -5.05
C TRP A 127 5.92 -5.27 -4.71
N ASN A 128 5.70 -4.19 -5.46
CA ASN A 128 6.33 -2.89 -5.20
C ASN A 128 5.83 -2.21 -3.91
N THR A 129 4.63 -2.53 -3.42
CA THR A 129 4.15 -2.07 -2.10
C THR A 129 4.84 -2.81 -0.94
N MET A 130 5.19 -4.09 -1.10
CA MET A 130 5.92 -4.87 -0.10
C MET A 130 7.44 -4.63 -0.17
N MET A 131 7.99 -4.44 -1.37
CA MET A 131 9.39 -4.10 -1.61
C MET A 131 9.69 -2.67 -1.15
N GLY A 132 10.11 -2.54 0.11
CA GLY A 132 10.51 -1.26 0.68
C GLY A 132 11.75 -1.38 1.57
N THR A 133 11.79 -0.57 2.62
CA THR A 133 12.85 -0.53 3.63
C THR A 133 13.20 -1.89 4.25
N SER A 134 12.21 -2.80 4.33
CA SER A 134 12.34 -4.16 4.85
C SER A 134 13.51 -4.93 4.23
N ILE A 135 13.73 -4.81 2.92
CA ILE A 135 14.72 -5.58 2.17
C ILE A 135 16.15 -5.36 2.65
N LEU A 136 16.43 -4.16 3.18
CA LEU A 136 17.74 -3.76 3.70
C LEU A 136 18.11 -4.49 5.00
N SER A 137 17.11 -5.04 5.69
CA SER A 137 17.26 -5.71 6.99
C SER A 137 17.20 -7.24 6.92
N ILE A 138 16.88 -7.82 5.76
CA ILE A 138 16.81 -9.27 5.57
C ILE A 138 18.19 -9.95 5.83
N PRO A 139 19.33 -9.45 5.33
CA PRO A 139 20.63 -10.07 5.61
C PRO A 139 20.99 -10.07 7.11
N TRP A 140 20.65 -8.98 7.82
CA TRP A 140 20.77 -8.90 9.27
C TRP A 140 19.84 -9.88 10.00
N GLY A 141 18.61 -10.05 9.51
CA GLY A 141 17.68 -11.05 10.07
C GLY A 141 18.21 -12.48 9.92
N ILE A 142 18.77 -12.82 8.74
CA ILE A 142 19.43 -14.12 8.51
C ILE A 142 20.61 -14.30 9.48
N LYS A 143 21.45 -13.27 9.67
CA LYS A 143 22.52 -13.27 10.68
C LYS A 143 22.01 -13.57 12.11
N GLN A 144 20.86 -13.02 12.52
CA GLN A 144 20.30 -13.29 13.86
C GLN A 144 19.72 -14.69 14.00
N ALA A 145 19.20 -15.30 12.93
CA ALA A 145 18.67 -16.66 12.94
C ALA A 145 19.74 -17.75 12.74
N GLY A 146 20.84 -17.41 12.06
CA GLY A 146 21.71 -18.38 11.40
C GLY A 146 21.26 -18.63 9.95
N PHE A 147 22.16 -19.03 9.06
CA PHE A 147 21.91 -19.04 7.61
C PHE A 147 20.80 -20.01 7.20
N THR A 148 20.97 -21.31 7.51
CA THR A 148 19.98 -22.36 7.22
C THR A 148 18.64 -22.07 7.89
N THR A 149 18.66 -21.72 9.19
CA THR A 149 17.43 -21.37 9.93
C THR A 149 16.73 -20.15 9.32
N GLY A 150 17.49 -19.12 8.93
CA GLY A 150 16.98 -17.91 8.32
C GLY A 150 16.29 -18.15 6.98
N VAL A 151 16.89 -18.98 6.12
CA VAL A 151 16.28 -19.41 4.84
C VAL A 151 14.97 -20.15 5.08
N CYS A 152 14.95 -21.12 5.99
CA CYS A 152 13.74 -21.86 6.35
C CYS A 152 12.64 -20.94 6.92
N VAL A 153 13.00 -19.99 7.78
CA VAL A 153 12.08 -19.02 8.39
C VAL A 153 11.51 -18.04 7.36
N ILE A 154 12.30 -17.58 6.38
CA ILE A 154 11.81 -16.73 5.27
C ILE A 154 10.72 -17.47 4.47
N LEU A 155 10.96 -18.72 4.09
CA LEU A 155 10.00 -19.53 3.34
C LEU A 155 8.73 -19.83 4.15
N LEU A 156 8.88 -20.23 5.42
CA LEU A 156 7.76 -20.53 6.30
C LEU A 156 6.90 -19.29 6.56
N MET A 157 7.52 -18.14 6.88
CA MET A 157 6.79 -16.89 7.08
C MET A 157 6.11 -16.41 5.80
N GLY A 158 6.74 -16.54 4.63
CA GLY A 158 6.11 -16.22 3.34
C GLY A 158 4.82 -17.03 3.10
N LEU A 159 4.86 -18.34 3.36
CA LEU A 159 3.69 -19.22 3.25
C LEU A 159 2.59 -18.89 4.28
N LEU A 160 2.95 -18.69 5.54
CA LEU A 160 2.01 -18.36 6.62
C LEU A 160 1.34 -17.01 6.40
N THR A 161 2.10 -15.98 6.03
CA THR A 161 1.56 -14.63 5.77
C THR A 161 0.68 -14.60 4.53
N LEU A 162 1.04 -15.32 3.44
CA LEU A 162 0.19 -15.51 2.27
C LEU A 162 -1.15 -16.17 2.65
N TYR A 163 -1.13 -17.25 3.44
CA TYR A 163 -2.35 -17.91 3.90
C TYR A 163 -3.25 -16.95 4.69
N CYS A 164 -2.67 -16.19 5.62
CA CYS A 164 -3.40 -15.20 6.40
C CYS A 164 -3.95 -14.06 5.52
N CYS A 165 -3.21 -13.62 4.51
CA CYS A 165 -3.63 -12.59 3.57
C CYS A 165 -4.78 -13.09 2.67
N TYR A 166 -4.74 -14.35 2.26
CA TYR A 166 -5.84 -15.03 1.58
C TYR A 166 -7.10 -15.10 2.45
N ARG A 167 -6.97 -15.37 3.76
CA ARG A 167 -8.10 -15.33 4.71
C ARG A 167 -8.70 -13.92 4.81
N VAL A 168 -7.88 -12.88 4.93
CA VAL A 168 -8.33 -11.47 4.89
C VAL A 168 -9.09 -11.18 3.60
N LEU A 169 -8.54 -11.53 2.44
CA LEU A 169 -9.20 -11.31 1.15
C LEU A 169 -10.57 -12.02 1.05
N ARG A 170 -10.63 -13.29 1.48
CA ARG A 170 -11.85 -14.11 1.39
C ARG A 170 -12.93 -13.72 2.42
N SER A 171 -12.56 -13.06 3.52
CA SER A 171 -13.47 -12.68 4.61
C SER A 171 -14.68 -11.83 4.19
N ARG A 172 -14.58 -11.06 3.09
CA ARG A 172 -15.70 -10.30 2.51
C ARG A 172 -16.73 -11.18 1.81
N ALA A 173 -16.29 -12.29 1.22
CA ALA A 173 -17.13 -13.21 0.46
C ALA A 173 -17.80 -14.29 1.34
N THR A 174 -17.45 -14.36 2.63
CA THR A 174 -18.04 -15.28 3.62
C THR A 174 -19.18 -14.65 4.43
N ILE A 175 -19.52 -13.38 4.17
CA ILE A 175 -20.66 -12.70 4.79
C ILE A 175 -21.84 -12.80 3.80
N PRO A 176 -22.86 -13.64 4.06
CA PRO A 176 -24.07 -13.67 3.23
C PRO A 176 -24.91 -12.40 3.42
N SER A 177 -25.84 -12.17 2.48
CA SER A 177 -26.93 -11.18 2.52
C SER A 177 -26.59 -9.68 2.64
N VAL A 178 -25.32 -9.27 2.65
CA VAL A 178 -24.90 -7.85 2.68
C VAL A 178 -23.98 -7.53 1.51
N ASP A 179 -24.16 -6.37 0.88
CA ASP A 179 -23.19 -5.87 -0.11
C ASP A 179 -21.91 -5.39 0.59
N THR A 180 -20.89 -6.25 0.59
CA THR A 180 -19.57 -5.99 1.17
C THR A 180 -18.60 -5.35 0.17
N SER A 181 -19.06 -4.93 -1.03
CA SER A 181 -18.20 -4.39 -2.10
C SER A 181 -17.44 -3.14 -1.68
N ALA A 182 -18.02 -2.31 -0.82
CA ALA A 182 -17.43 -1.09 -0.27
C ALA A 182 -16.61 -1.30 1.02
N TRP A 183 -16.66 -2.47 1.64
CA TRP A 183 -16.10 -2.71 2.98
C TRP A 183 -14.59 -2.97 2.94
N GLU A 184 -13.87 -2.35 3.87
CA GLU A 184 -12.48 -2.66 4.17
C GLU A 184 -12.36 -3.67 5.32
N PHE A 185 -11.16 -4.21 5.58
CA PHE A 185 -10.99 -5.23 6.63
C PHE A 185 -11.40 -4.79 8.05
N PRO A 186 -11.22 -3.51 8.48
CA PRO A 186 -11.77 -3.04 9.75
C PRO A 186 -13.30 -3.10 9.84
N ASP A 187 -14.01 -2.95 8.71
CA ASP A 187 -15.48 -3.05 8.67
C ASP A 187 -15.96 -4.50 8.80
N VAL A 188 -15.22 -5.43 8.18
CA VAL A 188 -15.40 -6.88 8.42
C VAL A 188 -15.18 -7.20 9.91
N CYS A 189 -14.17 -6.60 10.55
CA CYS A 189 -13.94 -6.76 11.99
C CYS A 189 -15.08 -6.14 12.83
N ARG A 190 -15.65 -5.01 12.42
CA ARG A 190 -16.84 -4.41 13.05
C ARG A 190 -18.05 -5.34 12.98
N HIS A 191 -18.25 -6.05 11.86
CA HIS A 191 -19.36 -6.99 11.72
C HIS A 191 -19.27 -8.19 12.69
N TYR A 192 -18.09 -8.83 12.79
CA TYR A 192 -17.92 -10.03 13.63
C TYR A 192 -17.72 -9.76 15.12
N PHE A 193 -17.11 -8.63 15.50
CA PHE A 193 -16.71 -8.33 16.89
C PHE A 193 -17.33 -7.04 17.45
N GLY A 194 -18.24 -6.40 16.71
CA GLY A 194 -18.85 -5.14 17.11
C GLY A 194 -17.85 -3.99 17.28
N ALA A 195 -18.19 -3.06 18.17
CA ALA A 195 -17.38 -1.87 18.42
C ALA A 195 -15.95 -2.19 18.92
N PHE A 196 -15.77 -3.26 19.71
CA PHE A 196 -14.46 -3.65 20.23
C PHE A 196 -13.49 -4.02 19.10
N GLY A 197 -13.91 -4.85 18.14
CA GLY A 197 -13.06 -5.22 17.01
C GLY A 197 -12.77 -4.05 16.07
N GLN A 198 -13.68 -3.09 15.94
CA GLN A 198 -13.42 -1.90 15.13
C GLN A 198 -12.32 -1.02 15.77
N TRP A 199 -12.44 -0.67 17.05
CA TRP A 199 -11.43 0.15 17.74
C TRP A 199 -10.08 -0.56 17.86
N SER A 200 -10.08 -1.86 18.17
CA SER A 200 -8.85 -2.64 18.28
C SER A 200 -8.17 -2.84 16.92
N SER A 201 -8.91 -3.12 15.84
CA SER A 201 -8.32 -3.20 14.50
C SER A 201 -7.79 -1.83 14.05
N LEU A 202 -8.51 -0.73 14.28
CA LEU A 202 -8.00 0.60 13.99
C LEU A 202 -6.67 0.87 14.73
N LEU A 203 -6.59 0.57 16.03
CA LEU A 203 -5.38 0.75 16.84
C LEU A 203 -4.18 -0.01 16.26
N PHE A 204 -4.30 -1.31 16.03
CA PHE A 204 -3.20 -2.11 15.49
C PHE A 204 -2.81 -1.73 14.04
N SER A 205 -3.75 -1.18 13.26
CA SER A 205 -3.46 -0.64 11.91
C SER A 205 -2.63 0.64 12.01
N LEU A 206 -3.02 1.56 12.89
CA LEU A 206 -2.29 2.79 13.14
C LEU A 206 -0.88 2.53 13.71
N VAL A 207 -0.73 1.56 14.62
CA VAL A 207 0.60 1.12 15.10
C VAL A 207 1.49 0.69 13.93
N SER A 208 0.96 -0.08 12.98
CA SER A 208 1.74 -0.50 11.80
C SER A 208 2.10 0.66 10.86
N LEU A 209 1.16 1.57 10.59
CA LEU A 209 1.39 2.71 9.70
C LEU A 209 2.36 3.72 10.30
N ILE A 210 2.17 4.08 11.58
CA ILE A 210 3.07 4.98 12.31
C ILE A 210 4.45 4.34 12.45
N GLY A 211 4.53 3.04 12.79
CA GLY A 211 5.79 2.29 12.85
C GLY A 211 6.55 2.31 11.52
N ALA A 212 5.88 2.06 10.39
CA ALA A 212 6.47 2.18 9.06
C ALA A 212 6.96 3.61 8.77
N MET A 213 6.18 4.63 9.10
CA MET A 213 6.58 6.04 8.94
C MET A 213 7.80 6.41 9.79
N VAL A 214 7.89 5.93 11.04
CA VAL A 214 9.07 6.10 11.90
C VAL A 214 10.30 5.44 11.27
N VAL A 215 10.19 4.19 10.80
CA VAL A 215 11.30 3.47 10.12
C VAL A 215 11.77 4.22 8.87
N TYR A 216 10.83 4.76 8.08
CA TYR A 216 11.15 5.58 6.92
C TYR A 216 11.90 6.85 7.33
N TRP A 217 11.52 7.52 8.43
CA TRP A 217 12.22 8.70 8.91
C TRP A 217 13.68 8.42 9.30
N VAL A 218 13.92 7.32 10.03
CA VAL A 218 15.27 6.89 10.42
C VAL A 218 16.13 6.56 9.19
N LEU A 219 15.58 5.83 8.22
CA LEU A 219 16.30 5.46 6.99
C LEU A 219 16.55 6.64 6.06
N MET A 220 15.57 7.54 5.87
CA MET A 220 15.77 8.78 5.12
C MET A 220 16.86 9.65 5.78
N SER A 221 16.89 9.73 7.11
CA SER A 221 17.93 10.46 7.85
C SER A 221 19.31 9.84 7.61
N ASN A 222 19.42 8.51 7.66
CA ASN A 222 20.67 7.78 7.41
C ASN A 222 21.16 7.94 5.96
N PHE A 223 20.25 7.87 4.97
CA PHE A 223 20.62 8.06 3.57
C PHE A 223 20.98 9.50 3.25
N LEU A 224 20.25 10.49 3.77
CA LEU A 224 20.57 11.90 3.60
C LEU A 224 21.94 12.24 4.23
N PHE A 225 22.22 11.73 5.44
CA PHE A 225 23.51 11.88 6.11
C PHE A 225 24.65 11.33 5.23
N ASN A 226 24.57 10.07 4.80
CA ASN A 226 25.59 9.43 3.96
C ASN A 226 25.75 10.10 2.58
N THR A 227 24.65 10.59 1.99
CA THR A 227 24.66 11.33 0.72
C THR A 227 25.42 12.65 0.86
N GLY A 228 25.16 13.40 1.94
CA GLY A 228 25.91 14.62 2.25
C GLY A 228 27.38 14.36 2.59
N LYS A 229 27.70 13.30 3.34
CA LYS A 229 29.08 12.91 3.64
C LYS A 229 29.85 12.52 2.37
N PHE A 230 29.25 11.77 1.45
CA PHE A 230 29.87 11.50 0.15
C PHE A 230 30.16 12.78 -0.63
N MET A 231 29.16 13.67 -0.76
CA MET A 231 29.31 14.92 -1.49
C MET A 231 30.41 15.80 -0.88
N PHE A 232 30.48 15.91 0.45
CA PHE A 232 31.53 16.64 1.16
C PHE A 232 32.91 16.03 0.91
N ASN A 233 33.07 14.71 1.10
CA ASN A 233 34.33 14.01 0.88
C ASN A 233 34.80 14.11 -0.58
N PHE A 234 33.87 14.08 -1.55
CA PHE A 234 34.15 14.25 -2.97
C PHE A 234 34.64 15.67 -3.31
N ILE A 235 34.02 16.71 -2.74
CA ILE A 235 34.41 18.11 -2.93
C ILE A 235 35.76 18.43 -2.27
N HIS A 236 36.01 17.89 -1.09
CA HIS A 236 37.24 18.15 -0.32
C HIS A 236 38.36 17.12 -0.54
N HIS A 237 38.16 16.16 -1.46
CA HIS A 237 39.10 15.06 -1.77
C HIS A 237 39.59 14.27 -0.54
N ILE A 238 38.68 14.00 0.41
CA ILE A 238 38.98 13.29 1.65
C ILE A 238 38.73 11.79 1.48
N ASN A 239 39.80 11.01 1.46
CA ASN A 239 39.75 9.55 1.56
C ASN A 239 39.61 9.13 3.02
N ASP A 240 38.37 8.91 3.45
CA ASP A 240 38.01 8.56 4.81
C ASP A 240 38.02 7.02 4.99
N THR A 241 39.21 6.45 5.09
CA THR A 241 39.45 4.99 5.21
C THR A 241 39.71 4.49 6.63
N ASP A 242 40.00 5.39 7.56
CA ASP A 242 40.82 5.04 8.74
C ASP A 242 40.00 4.81 10.02
N ALA A 243 38.70 5.11 10.01
CA ALA A 243 37.83 5.07 11.20
C ALA A 243 37.10 3.73 11.45
N ALA A 244 37.15 2.76 10.53
CA ALA A 244 36.43 1.49 10.66
C ALA A 244 37.26 0.31 10.12
N LEU A 245 37.14 -0.85 10.78
CA LEU A 245 37.75 -2.10 10.32
C LEU A 245 37.22 -2.42 8.91
N SER A 246 38.12 -2.44 7.93
CA SER A 246 37.81 -2.57 6.50
C SER A 246 38.65 -3.65 5.83
N THR A 247 38.19 -4.14 4.66
CA THR A 247 38.99 -5.03 3.81
C THR A 247 40.01 -4.22 3.00
N ASN A 248 41.26 -4.69 2.92
CA ASN A 248 42.39 -4.03 2.21
C ASN A 248 42.28 -4.07 0.67
N ASP A 249 41.09 -4.31 0.12
CA ASP A 249 40.84 -4.52 -1.31
C ASP A 249 40.26 -3.28 -2.00
N SER A 250 40.31 -3.29 -3.33
CA SER A 250 39.72 -2.25 -4.21
C SER A 250 38.21 -1.99 -4.02
N ASN A 251 37.49 -2.85 -3.29
CA ASN A 251 36.09 -2.67 -2.94
C ASN A 251 35.92 -2.90 -1.42
N PRO A 252 36.28 -1.93 -0.57
CA PRO A 252 36.27 -2.12 0.88
C PRO A 252 34.84 -2.34 1.42
N VAL A 253 34.71 -3.31 2.33
CA VAL A 253 33.54 -3.52 3.19
C VAL A 253 33.94 -3.14 4.61
N THR A 254 33.09 -2.45 5.35
CA THR A 254 33.39 -1.88 6.67
C THR A 254 32.54 -2.50 7.79
N CYS A 255 33.13 -2.74 8.96
CA CYS A 255 32.46 -3.09 10.21
C CYS A 255 32.30 -1.85 11.14
N PRO A 256 31.24 -1.02 11.03
CA PRO A 256 31.12 0.16 11.87
C PRO A 256 30.89 -0.17 13.36
N SER A 257 30.19 -1.27 13.68
CA SER A 257 29.97 -1.71 15.07
C SER A 257 31.25 -2.07 15.86
N ALA A 258 32.40 -2.28 15.20
CA ALA A 258 33.66 -2.63 15.87
C ALA A 258 34.46 -1.42 16.39
N GLY A 259 34.11 -0.19 15.96
CA GLY A 259 34.86 1.02 16.29
C GLY A 259 34.69 1.54 17.73
N SER A 260 33.70 1.07 18.48
CA SER A 260 33.39 1.58 19.84
C SER A 260 34.26 1.02 20.97
N GLY A 261 35.17 0.08 20.66
CA GLY A 261 35.91 -0.71 21.65
C GLY A 261 37.44 -0.59 21.63
N ARG A 262 38.04 0.24 20.77
CA ARG A 262 39.49 0.49 20.78
C ARG A 262 39.80 1.87 21.36
N PRO A 263 40.77 2.00 22.28
CA PRO A 263 41.26 3.32 22.69
C PRO A 263 42.08 3.94 21.53
N ASP A 264 41.78 5.20 21.20
CA ASP A 264 42.45 5.99 20.17
C ASP A 264 43.90 6.33 20.57
N ASN A 265 44.80 5.35 20.42
CA ASN A 265 46.26 5.55 20.53
C ASN A 265 46.93 5.71 19.14
N GLY A 266 46.15 6.03 18.11
CA GLY A 266 46.67 6.51 16.83
C GLY A 266 46.80 8.04 16.85
N SER A 267 48.01 8.56 16.90
CA SER A 267 48.28 9.99 16.75
C SER A 267 47.99 10.43 15.31
N ALA A 268 46.73 10.74 15.02
CA ALA A 268 46.29 11.11 13.68
C ALA A 268 46.84 12.49 13.28
N VAL A 269 47.78 12.50 12.34
CA VAL A 269 48.40 13.72 11.81
C VAL A 269 47.45 14.36 10.79
N PHE A 270 46.43 15.06 11.29
CA PHE A 270 45.51 15.85 10.47
C PHE A 270 45.99 17.31 10.34
N SER A 271 46.79 17.59 9.31
CA SER A 271 47.21 18.95 8.98
C SER A 271 46.28 19.61 7.95
N ALA A 272 46.09 20.92 8.13
CA ALA A 272 45.57 21.92 7.16
C ALA A 272 44.06 22.15 6.96
N ASN A 273 43.10 21.34 7.45
CA ASN A 273 41.66 21.67 7.24
C ASN A 273 40.68 21.32 8.39
N ALA A 274 41.17 21.20 9.63
CA ALA A 274 40.40 20.74 10.79
C ALA A 274 39.14 21.59 11.10
N THR A 275 39.17 22.90 10.87
CA THR A 275 38.03 23.80 11.17
C THR A 275 36.83 23.56 10.26
N GLY A 276 37.07 23.28 8.97
CA GLY A 276 35.99 22.99 8.01
C GLY A 276 35.34 21.63 8.28
N LEU A 277 36.13 20.61 8.60
CA LEU A 277 35.64 19.29 9.00
C LEU A 277 34.80 19.37 10.29
N GLN A 278 35.33 20.01 11.33
CA GLN A 278 34.66 20.14 12.63
C GLN A 278 33.38 21.00 12.54
N GLN A 279 33.33 21.98 11.63
CA GLN A 279 32.09 22.70 11.32
C GLN A 279 31.09 21.80 10.57
N PHE A 280 31.54 21.05 9.56
CA PHE A 280 30.68 20.11 8.84
C PHE A 280 30.05 19.07 9.78
N GLU A 281 30.86 18.41 10.63
CA GLU A 281 30.37 17.44 11.63
C GLU A 281 29.36 18.05 12.60
N ARG A 282 29.53 19.33 12.99
CA ARG A 282 28.60 20.03 13.88
C ARG A 282 27.27 20.38 13.21
N TRP A 283 27.26 20.67 11.91
CA TRP A 283 26.05 21.01 11.14
C TRP A 283 25.41 19.80 10.45
N TRP A 284 26.12 18.68 10.31
CA TRP A 284 25.73 17.48 9.56
C TRP A 284 25.87 16.20 10.41
N ASP A 285 25.22 16.18 11.58
CA ASP A 285 25.18 15.02 12.48
C ASP A 285 24.01 14.09 12.13
N LYS A 286 24.32 12.80 11.93
CA LYS A 286 23.35 11.71 11.65
C LYS A 286 22.20 11.65 12.67
N SER A 287 22.51 11.93 13.94
CA SER A 287 21.59 11.80 15.08
C SER A 287 20.91 13.12 15.47
N ARG A 288 21.54 14.27 15.20
CA ARG A 288 21.03 15.58 15.66
C ARG A 288 20.42 16.41 14.55
N THR A 289 21.19 16.87 13.57
CA THR A 289 20.73 17.92 12.64
C THR A 289 19.97 17.37 11.43
N VAL A 290 20.46 16.27 10.84
CA VAL A 290 19.90 15.70 9.61
C VAL A 290 18.41 15.32 9.71
N PRO A 291 17.91 14.74 10.83
CA PRO A 291 16.48 14.47 10.99
C PRO A 291 15.58 15.72 10.95
N PHE A 292 16.07 16.91 11.35
CA PHE A 292 15.28 18.15 11.29
C PHE A 292 15.23 18.75 9.89
N TYR A 293 16.27 18.60 9.07
CA TYR A 293 16.24 19.08 7.68
C TYR A 293 15.15 18.37 6.85
N LEU A 294 14.87 17.10 7.15
CA LEU A 294 13.76 16.36 6.56
C LEU A 294 12.37 16.92 6.93
N VAL A 295 12.21 17.61 8.07
CA VAL A 295 10.94 18.27 8.44
C VAL A 295 10.58 19.37 7.43
N GLY A 296 11.56 20.19 7.04
CA GLY A 296 11.35 21.26 6.06
C GLY A 296 10.91 20.74 4.69
N LEU A 297 11.35 19.54 4.30
CA LEU A 297 10.97 18.91 3.04
C LEU A 297 9.63 18.14 3.13
N LEU A 298 9.46 17.30 4.15
CA LEU A 298 8.36 16.32 4.23
C LEU A 298 7.09 16.87 4.86
N LEU A 299 7.18 17.83 5.80
CA LEU A 299 5.99 18.40 6.43
C LEU A 299 5.08 19.14 5.43
N PRO A 300 5.58 19.94 4.46
CA PRO A 300 4.73 20.48 3.40
C PRO A 300 4.07 19.39 2.54
N LEU A 301 4.83 18.35 2.16
CA LEU A 301 4.36 17.25 1.31
C LEU A 301 3.23 16.43 1.96
N LEU A 302 3.29 16.22 3.29
CA LEU A 302 2.25 15.56 4.10
C LEU A 302 0.92 16.32 4.15
N ASN A 303 0.91 17.64 3.90
CA ASN A 303 -0.28 18.47 4.02
C ASN A 303 -1.09 18.58 2.72
N PHE A 304 -0.64 17.96 1.62
CA PHE A 304 -1.41 17.91 0.38
C PHE A 304 -2.71 17.10 0.54
N LYS A 305 -3.80 17.62 -0.05
CA LYS A 305 -5.15 17.05 0.12
C LYS A 305 -5.33 15.70 -0.59
N SER A 306 -4.65 15.49 -1.72
CA SER A 306 -4.78 14.30 -2.58
C SER A 306 -3.44 13.56 -2.77
N PRO A 307 -3.43 12.21 -2.71
CA PRO A 307 -2.23 11.40 -2.93
C PRO A 307 -1.93 11.13 -4.43
N SER A 308 -2.79 11.59 -5.33
CA SER A 308 -2.75 11.26 -6.77
C SER A 308 -1.56 11.84 -7.54
N PHE A 309 -0.83 12.77 -6.93
CA PHE A 309 0.48 13.20 -7.43
C PHE A 309 1.56 12.15 -7.10
N PHE A 310 1.67 11.76 -5.83
CA PHE A 310 2.69 10.81 -5.34
C PHE A 310 2.50 9.39 -5.90
N SER A 311 1.26 8.93 -6.13
CA SER A 311 1.02 7.60 -6.70
C SER A 311 1.64 7.40 -8.09
N LYS A 312 1.83 8.47 -8.87
CA LYS A 312 2.54 8.42 -10.17
C LYS A 312 4.04 8.16 -10.01
N PHE A 313 4.64 8.65 -8.93
CA PHE A 313 6.06 8.42 -8.62
C PHE A 313 6.34 7.02 -8.10
N ASN A 314 5.33 6.19 -7.82
CA ASN A 314 5.54 4.81 -7.35
C ASN A 314 6.31 3.93 -8.36
N VAL A 315 6.32 4.30 -9.65
CA VAL A 315 7.16 3.68 -10.70
C VAL A 315 8.66 3.79 -10.37
N LEU A 316 9.08 4.86 -9.69
CA LEU A 316 10.45 5.04 -9.23
C LEU A 316 10.86 3.98 -8.19
N GLY A 317 9.92 3.52 -7.34
CA GLY A 317 10.19 2.43 -6.39
C GLY A 317 10.70 1.18 -7.09
N THR A 318 10.04 0.79 -8.19
CA THR A 318 10.49 -0.31 -9.06
C THR A 318 11.92 -0.10 -9.57
N VAL A 319 12.27 1.12 -10.01
CA VAL A 319 13.63 1.45 -10.49
C VAL A 319 14.65 1.30 -9.34
N SER A 320 14.33 1.78 -8.14
CA SER A 320 15.18 1.67 -6.96
C SER A 320 15.45 0.21 -6.57
N ILE A 321 14.43 -0.67 -6.62
CA ILE A 321 14.56 -2.10 -6.30
C ILE A 321 15.37 -2.85 -7.37
N VAL A 322 15.15 -2.55 -8.66
CA VAL A 322 15.93 -3.12 -9.76
C VAL A 322 17.40 -2.72 -9.66
N TYR A 323 17.67 -1.44 -9.35
CA TYR A 323 19.03 -0.97 -9.10
C TYR A 323 19.68 -1.63 -7.87
N LEU A 324 18.93 -1.76 -6.77
CA LEU A 324 19.41 -2.44 -5.56
C LEU A 324 19.75 -3.91 -5.83
N THR A 325 18.91 -4.60 -6.61
CA THR A 325 19.15 -5.99 -7.03
C THR A 325 20.43 -6.07 -7.87
N PHE A 326 20.59 -5.20 -8.87
CA PHE A 326 21.81 -5.11 -9.68
C PHE A 326 23.07 -4.84 -8.84
N LEU A 327 23.00 -3.92 -7.88
CA LEU A 327 24.10 -3.63 -6.95
C LEU A 327 24.49 -4.87 -6.16
N VAL A 328 23.53 -5.58 -5.57
CA VAL A 328 23.77 -6.80 -4.78
C VAL A 328 24.39 -7.89 -5.65
N THR A 329 23.86 -8.13 -6.86
CA THR A 329 24.44 -9.12 -7.80
C THR A 329 25.88 -8.75 -8.19
N LEU A 330 26.16 -7.48 -8.48
CA LEU A 330 27.49 -7.03 -8.89
C LEU A 330 28.50 -7.04 -7.73
N LYS A 331 28.09 -6.67 -6.51
CA LYS A 331 28.95 -6.76 -5.31
C LYS A 331 29.21 -8.22 -4.96
N ALA A 332 28.21 -9.11 -5.02
CA ALA A 332 28.41 -10.54 -4.81
C ALA A 332 29.35 -11.18 -5.84
N ALA A 333 29.23 -10.80 -7.12
CA ALA A 333 30.13 -11.28 -8.18
C ALA A 333 31.58 -10.81 -8.02
N ARG A 334 31.82 -9.63 -7.39
CA ARG A 334 33.17 -9.11 -7.09
C ARG A 334 33.78 -9.67 -5.81
N LEU A 335 32.97 -9.84 -4.77
CA LEU A 335 33.42 -10.31 -3.45
C LEU A 335 33.54 -11.84 -3.41
N GLY A 336 32.88 -12.57 -4.32
CA GLY A 336 32.84 -14.04 -4.27
C GLY A 336 31.92 -14.57 -3.17
N PHE A 337 32.01 -15.88 -2.90
CA PHE A 337 31.21 -16.55 -1.88
C PHE A 337 32.09 -17.06 -0.74
N HIS A 338 31.74 -16.66 0.47
CA HIS A 338 32.43 -16.94 1.72
C HIS A 338 31.47 -17.65 2.67
N LEU A 339 31.39 -18.98 2.60
CA LEU A 339 30.47 -19.80 3.40
C LEU A 339 31.20 -21.00 4.00
N GLU A 340 31.21 -21.07 5.32
CA GLU A 340 31.58 -22.25 6.10
C GLU A 340 30.43 -22.59 7.05
N PHE A 341 30.05 -23.87 7.12
CA PHE A 341 28.83 -24.31 7.80
C PHE A 341 29.14 -24.89 9.19
N HIS A 342 28.92 -24.09 10.24
CA HIS A 342 29.03 -24.51 11.63
C HIS A 342 27.65 -24.59 12.29
N TRP A 343 27.21 -25.78 12.64
CA TRP A 343 25.82 -26.01 13.07
C TRP A 343 25.45 -25.34 14.40
N PHE A 344 26.31 -25.45 15.40
CA PHE A 344 26.02 -25.02 16.78
C PHE A 344 27.12 -24.16 17.42
N THR A 345 28.39 -24.40 17.05
CA THR A 345 29.55 -23.69 17.60
C THR A 345 29.84 -22.42 16.80
N PRO A 346 29.86 -21.22 17.42
CA PRO A 346 30.34 -20.02 16.76
C PRO A 346 31.85 -20.13 16.51
N THR A 347 32.33 -19.60 15.38
CA THR A 347 33.76 -19.35 15.16
C THR A 347 34.03 -17.84 15.18
N GLU A 348 35.30 -17.44 15.10
CA GLU A 348 35.67 -16.01 15.09
C GLU A 348 35.04 -15.27 13.91
N PHE A 349 34.96 -15.91 12.74
CA PHE A 349 34.47 -15.29 11.51
C PHE A 349 33.02 -15.69 11.14
N PHE A 350 32.59 -16.93 11.44
CA PHE A 350 31.29 -17.45 11.01
C PHE A 350 30.28 -17.58 12.16
N VAL A 351 29.04 -17.18 11.88
CA VAL A 351 27.91 -17.33 12.80
C VAL A 351 27.30 -18.74 12.69
N PRO A 352 26.77 -19.33 13.78
CA PRO A 352 26.11 -20.64 13.72
C PRO A 352 24.91 -20.68 12.77
N GLU A 353 24.66 -21.83 12.16
CA GLU A 353 23.51 -22.10 11.29
C GLU A 353 22.16 -22.05 12.04
N ILE A 354 22.20 -22.33 13.35
CA ILE A 354 21.05 -22.31 14.26
C ILE A 354 21.37 -21.40 15.45
N ARG A 355 20.71 -20.24 15.52
CA ARG A 355 20.83 -19.30 16.64
C ARG A 355 19.48 -19.11 17.33
N SER A 356 19.48 -19.08 18.66
CA SER A 356 18.27 -18.84 19.47
C SER A 356 17.62 -17.47 19.22
N ARG A 357 18.34 -16.51 18.61
CA ARG A 357 17.84 -15.18 18.22
C ARG A 357 16.99 -15.17 16.94
N PHE A 358 16.66 -16.32 16.36
CA PHE A 358 15.76 -16.42 15.21
C PHE A 358 14.40 -15.68 15.35
N PRO A 359 13.80 -15.45 16.55
CA PRO A 359 12.57 -14.68 16.64
C PRO A 359 12.72 -13.22 16.18
N GLN A 360 13.94 -12.66 16.24
CA GLN A 360 14.19 -11.31 15.72
C GLN A 360 13.91 -11.23 14.21
N LEU A 361 14.20 -12.30 13.46
CA LEU A 361 13.87 -12.42 12.04
C LEU A 361 12.36 -12.59 11.81
N THR A 362 11.64 -13.38 12.63
CA THR A 362 10.18 -13.54 12.46
C THR A 362 9.44 -12.22 12.68
N GLY A 363 9.86 -11.41 13.65
CA GLY A 363 9.35 -10.04 13.84
C GLY A 363 9.56 -9.16 12.60
N VAL A 364 10.78 -9.16 12.03
CA VAL A 364 11.10 -8.40 10.81
C VAL A 364 10.28 -8.86 9.60
N LEU A 365 10.19 -10.16 9.37
CA LEU A 365 9.45 -10.73 8.23
C LEU A 365 7.95 -10.46 8.34
N THR A 366 7.41 -10.37 9.55
CA THR A 366 5.98 -10.08 9.76
C THR A 366 5.62 -8.68 9.26
N LEU A 367 6.53 -7.68 9.40
CA LEU A 367 6.37 -6.37 8.77
C LEU A 367 6.71 -6.40 7.26
N ALA A 368 7.73 -7.17 6.86
CA ALA A 368 8.15 -7.26 5.46
C ALA A 368 7.09 -7.87 4.52
N PHE A 369 6.27 -8.79 5.03
CA PHE A 369 5.14 -9.40 4.33
C PHE A 369 3.78 -8.73 4.68
N PHE A 370 3.79 -7.51 5.19
CA PHE A 370 2.58 -6.82 5.63
C PHE A 370 1.88 -6.07 4.49
N ILE A 371 0.75 -6.62 4.01
CA ILE A 371 -0.17 -5.90 3.10
C ILE A 371 -1.65 -6.09 3.48
N HIS A 372 -1.92 -6.82 4.56
CA HIS A 372 -3.24 -7.25 5.02
C HIS A 372 -4.23 -6.09 5.20
N ASN A 373 -3.74 -4.90 5.57
CA ASN A 373 -4.58 -3.73 5.82
C ASN A 373 -5.06 -3.00 4.56
N CYS A 374 -4.47 -3.26 3.39
CA CYS A 374 -4.81 -2.61 2.12
C CYS A 374 -4.99 -3.59 0.95
N VAL A 375 -4.78 -4.90 1.15
CA VAL A 375 -4.95 -5.94 0.11
C VAL A 375 -6.34 -5.92 -0.52
N ILE A 376 -7.38 -5.58 0.26
CA ILE A 376 -8.76 -5.44 -0.20
C ILE A 376 -8.89 -4.28 -1.18
N THR A 377 -8.46 -3.07 -0.79
CA THR A 377 -8.46 -1.87 -1.64
C THR A 377 -7.65 -2.07 -2.92
N LEU A 378 -6.47 -2.71 -2.81
CA LEU A 378 -5.56 -2.93 -3.93
C LEU A 378 -6.16 -3.90 -4.96
N LEU A 379 -6.69 -5.04 -4.51
CA LEU A 379 -7.28 -6.05 -5.40
C LEU A 379 -8.65 -5.62 -5.97
N LYS A 380 -9.41 -4.75 -5.31
CA LYS A 380 -10.66 -4.16 -5.87
C LYS A 380 -10.42 -3.42 -7.19
N ASN A 381 -9.19 -2.95 -7.45
CA ASN A 381 -8.83 -2.27 -8.71
C ASN A 381 -8.46 -3.21 -9.87
N ASN A 382 -8.38 -4.54 -9.65
CA ASN A 382 -8.05 -5.53 -10.68
C ASN A 382 -9.24 -5.78 -11.62
N LYS A 383 -9.03 -5.82 -12.93
CA LYS A 383 -10.11 -6.00 -13.93
C LYS A 383 -10.81 -7.35 -13.78
N ASN A 384 -10.05 -8.41 -13.48
CA ASN A 384 -10.55 -9.78 -13.44
C ASN A 384 -10.53 -10.31 -12.00
N GLN A 385 -11.55 -9.96 -11.21
CA GLN A 385 -11.63 -10.26 -9.77
C GLN A 385 -11.46 -11.74 -9.41
N GLU A 386 -11.87 -12.67 -10.28
CA GLU A 386 -11.69 -14.13 -10.09
C GLU A 386 -10.21 -14.52 -9.94
N ASN A 387 -9.30 -13.82 -10.61
CA ASN A 387 -7.87 -14.10 -10.58
C ASN A 387 -7.17 -13.56 -9.33
N ASN A 388 -7.85 -12.78 -8.48
CA ASN A 388 -7.25 -12.11 -7.33
C ASN A 388 -6.44 -13.05 -6.40
N VAL A 389 -6.92 -14.29 -6.18
CA VAL A 389 -6.22 -15.27 -5.34
C VAL A 389 -4.91 -15.74 -5.97
N ARG A 390 -4.92 -15.99 -7.29
CA ARG A 390 -3.72 -16.34 -8.07
C ARG A 390 -2.74 -15.17 -8.09
N ASP A 391 -3.24 -13.98 -8.39
CA ASP A 391 -2.43 -12.76 -8.50
C ASP A 391 -1.77 -12.41 -7.15
N LEU A 392 -2.48 -12.59 -6.03
CA LEU A 392 -1.92 -12.48 -4.67
C LEU A 392 -0.83 -13.53 -4.40
N ALA A 393 -1.08 -14.79 -4.73
CA ALA A 393 -0.11 -15.88 -4.50
C ALA A 393 1.18 -15.70 -5.32
N VAL A 394 1.07 -15.30 -6.59
CA VAL A 394 2.22 -14.99 -7.45
C VAL A 394 3.00 -13.79 -6.92
N ALA A 395 2.32 -12.76 -6.43
CA ALA A 395 2.99 -11.61 -5.83
C ALA A 395 3.76 -11.99 -4.55
N TYR A 396 3.16 -12.76 -3.63
CA TYR A 396 3.86 -13.25 -2.43
C TYR A 396 5.04 -14.18 -2.76
N LEU A 397 4.91 -15.03 -3.78
CA LEU A 397 6.02 -15.86 -4.26
C LEU A 397 7.17 -14.98 -4.78
N LEU A 398 6.88 -13.98 -5.62
CA LEU A 398 7.87 -13.04 -6.14
C LEU A 398 8.56 -12.24 -5.01
N VAL A 399 7.80 -11.79 -4.01
CA VAL A 399 8.33 -11.10 -2.81
C VAL A 399 9.25 -12.03 -2.01
N THR A 400 8.82 -13.27 -1.76
CA THR A 400 9.62 -14.25 -1.02
C THR A 400 10.93 -14.58 -1.75
N LEU A 401 10.88 -14.77 -3.07
CA LEU A 401 12.06 -15.03 -3.90
C LEU A 401 13.02 -13.84 -3.93
N THR A 402 12.53 -12.60 -3.98
CA THR A 402 13.37 -11.39 -3.98
C THR A 402 14.02 -11.13 -2.62
N TYR A 403 13.31 -11.35 -1.51
CA TYR A 403 13.90 -11.32 -0.16
C TYR A 403 14.93 -12.44 0.04
N LEU A 404 14.65 -13.66 -0.43
CA LEU A 404 15.60 -14.77 -0.36
C LEU A 404 16.85 -14.48 -1.19
N TYR A 405 16.69 -13.97 -2.43
CA TYR A 405 17.80 -13.65 -3.33
C TYR A 405 18.75 -12.61 -2.73
N ILE A 406 18.24 -11.45 -2.28
CA ILE A 406 19.07 -10.40 -1.68
C ILE A 406 19.62 -10.85 -0.31
N GLY A 407 18.81 -11.51 0.51
CA GLY A 407 19.23 -12.02 1.82
C GLY A 407 20.40 -13.00 1.73
N VAL A 408 20.27 -14.02 0.87
CA VAL A 408 21.29 -15.05 0.66
C VAL A 408 22.53 -14.46 0.01
N LEU A 409 22.41 -13.65 -1.05
CA LEU A 409 23.58 -13.10 -1.74
C LEU A 409 24.40 -12.17 -0.83
N VAL A 410 23.77 -11.27 -0.07
CA VAL A 410 24.49 -10.37 0.84
C VAL A 410 25.16 -11.15 1.97
N PHE A 411 24.48 -12.14 2.56
CA PHE A 411 25.06 -12.96 3.63
C PHE A 411 26.24 -13.84 3.14
N ALA A 412 26.07 -14.47 1.98
CA ALA A 412 27.05 -15.38 1.39
C ALA A 412 28.28 -14.64 0.83
N SER A 413 28.11 -13.43 0.30
CA SER A 413 29.22 -12.62 -0.23
C SER A 413 29.93 -11.74 0.80
N PHE A 414 29.39 -11.63 2.03
CA PHE A 414 30.06 -10.89 3.10
C PHE A 414 31.45 -11.48 3.40
N PRO A 415 32.54 -10.70 3.27
CA PRO A 415 33.92 -11.19 3.22
C PRO A 415 34.38 -11.73 4.58
N SER A 416 34.50 -13.05 4.67
CA SER A 416 34.69 -13.75 5.93
C SER A 416 35.51 -15.03 5.71
N PRO A 417 36.77 -15.11 6.19
CA PRO A 417 37.60 -14.01 6.70
C PRO A 417 37.79 -12.87 5.69
N PRO A 418 38.20 -11.63 6.08
CA PRO A 418 38.72 -11.24 7.38
C PRO A 418 37.70 -10.57 8.33
N LEU A 419 36.45 -10.34 7.91
CA LEU A 419 35.43 -9.73 8.78
C LEU A 419 34.50 -10.80 9.38
N PRO A 420 34.09 -10.67 10.65
CA PRO A 420 33.11 -11.58 11.22
C PRO A 420 31.72 -11.31 10.64
N LYS A 421 30.98 -12.36 10.26
CA LYS A 421 29.60 -12.23 9.74
C LYS A 421 28.64 -11.58 10.75
N ASP A 422 28.99 -11.56 12.04
CA ASP A 422 28.25 -10.78 13.04
C ASP A 422 28.35 -9.25 12.85
N CYS A 423 29.26 -8.74 12.01
CA CYS A 423 29.29 -7.32 11.61
C CYS A 423 28.11 -6.88 10.73
N ILE A 424 27.39 -7.79 10.04
CA ILE A 424 26.36 -7.39 9.06
C ILE A 424 25.34 -6.46 9.72
N GLU A 425 25.36 -5.19 9.31
CA GLU A 425 24.50 -4.14 9.86
C GLU A 425 23.01 -4.28 9.46
N GLN A 426 22.15 -3.68 10.29
CA GLN A 426 20.68 -3.71 10.13
C GLN A 426 20.18 -3.08 8.84
N ASN A 427 20.90 -2.09 8.33
CA ASN A 427 20.82 -1.64 6.96
C ASN A 427 22.07 -2.19 6.27
N PHE A 428 21.96 -3.18 5.39
CA PHE A 428 23.17 -3.78 4.82
C PHE A 428 24.02 -2.76 4.04
N LEU A 429 23.43 -1.68 3.53
CA LEU A 429 24.14 -0.59 2.88
C LEU A 429 25.07 0.20 3.82
N ASP A 430 24.93 0.10 5.15
CA ASP A 430 25.85 0.73 6.11
C ASP A 430 27.17 -0.06 6.26
N ASN A 431 27.26 -1.29 5.74
CA ASN A 431 28.53 -2.03 5.61
C ASN A 431 29.37 -1.58 4.41
N PHE A 432 28.82 -0.75 3.51
CA PHE A 432 29.57 -0.15 2.41
C PHE A 432 29.99 1.28 2.77
N PRO A 433 31.26 1.66 2.51
CA PRO A 433 31.78 2.97 2.89
C PRO A 433 31.00 4.11 2.22
N SER A 434 31.09 5.31 2.79
CA SER A 434 30.43 6.49 2.21
C SER A 434 30.94 6.81 0.81
N THR A 435 32.19 6.46 0.49
CA THR A 435 32.90 6.70 -0.80
C THR A 435 32.49 5.78 -1.96
N ASP A 436 31.76 4.69 -1.73
CA ASP A 436 31.38 3.76 -2.80
C ASP A 436 30.26 4.33 -3.69
N ILE A 437 30.60 4.68 -4.94
CA ILE A 437 29.71 5.33 -5.91
C ILE A 437 28.43 4.52 -6.15
N LEU A 438 28.51 3.19 -6.20
CA LEU A 438 27.34 2.33 -6.43
C LEU A 438 26.38 2.40 -5.23
N SER A 439 26.91 2.27 -4.02
CA SER A 439 26.13 2.41 -2.79
C SER A 439 25.55 3.83 -2.62
N PHE A 440 26.27 4.87 -3.05
CA PHE A 440 25.77 6.25 -3.09
C PHE A 440 24.56 6.39 -4.03
N VAL A 441 24.62 5.88 -5.26
CA VAL A 441 23.49 5.92 -6.20
C VAL A 441 22.28 5.13 -5.67
N ALA A 442 22.51 3.96 -5.04
CA ALA A 442 21.43 3.22 -4.38
C ALA A 442 20.78 4.02 -3.25
N ARG A 443 21.58 4.66 -2.39
CA ARG A 443 21.09 5.52 -1.30
C ARG A 443 20.24 6.68 -1.83
N ILE A 444 20.61 7.30 -2.96
CA ILE A 444 19.81 8.37 -3.60
C ILE A 444 18.48 7.84 -4.15
N PHE A 445 18.47 6.72 -4.88
CA PHE A 445 17.23 6.15 -5.43
C PHE A 445 16.27 5.69 -4.31
N LEU A 446 16.81 5.08 -3.25
CA LEU A 446 16.03 4.70 -2.06
C LEU A 446 15.53 5.92 -1.29
N LEU A 447 16.32 6.98 -1.15
CA LEU A 447 15.89 8.24 -0.52
C LEU A 447 14.73 8.88 -1.30
N PHE A 448 14.84 8.98 -2.63
CA PHE A 448 13.77 9.58 -3.45
C PHE A 448 12.50 8.70 -3.51
N GLN A 449 12.64 7.37 -3.46
CA GLN A 449 11.51 6.46 -3.23
C GLN A 449 10.84 6.71 -1.87
N MET A 450 11.61 6.82 -0.79
CA MET A 450 11.04 7.01 0.56
C MET A 450 10.37 8.37 0.71
N VAL A 451 10.94 9.44 0.14
CA VAL A 451 10.34 10.79 0.12
C VAL A 451 9.00 10.82 -0.64
N THR A 452 8.83 9.97 -1.66
CA THR A 452 7.56 9.91 -2.44
C THR A 452 6.52 8.97 -1.82
N VAL A 453 6.94 7.91 -1.14
CA VAL A 453 6.04 6.96 -0.45
C VAL A 453 5.58 7.46 0.93
N TYR A 454 6.42 8.22 1.65
CA TYR A 454 6.11 8.70 2.99
C TYR A 454 4.80 9.54 3.09
N PRO A 455 4.51 10.49 2.15
CA PRO A 455 3.22 11.17 2.11
C PRO A 455 2.01 10.26 1.85
N LEU A 456 2.19 9.16 1.11
CA LEU A 456 1.12 8.19 0.84
C LEU A 456 0.75 7.41 2.11
N LEU A 457 1.74 7.01 2.91
CA LEU A 457 1.52 6.38 4.21
C LEU A 457 0.84 7.35 5.20
N GLY A 458 1.28 8.63 5.22
CA GLY A 458 0.63 9.68 6.01
C GLY A 458 -0.83 9.91 5.62
N TYR A 459 -1.14 9.91 4.32
CA TYR A 459 -2.51 9.98 3.83
C TYR A 459 -3.36 8.78 4.29
N LEU A 460 -2.82 7.55 4.22
CA LEU A 460 -3.51 6.35 4.70
C LEU A 460 -3.80 6.40 6.20
N ALA A 461 -2.81 6.78 7.02
CA ALA A 461 -2.98 6.96 8.46
C ALA A 461 -4.04 8.03 8.79
N ARG A 462 -4.05 9.13 8.02
CA ARG A 462 -5.04 10.21 8.15
C ARG A 462 -6.45 9.75 7.78
N VAL A 463 -6.64 9.01 6.68
CA VAL A 463 -7.95 8.47 6.28
C VAL A 463 -8.49 7.51 7.35
N GLN A 464 -7.64 6.62 7.87
CA GLN A 464 -8.05 5.67 8.91
C GLN A 464 -8.40 6.37 10.23
N LEU A 465 -7.54 7.28 10.73
CA LEU A 465 -7.79 7.95 12.01
C LEU A 465 -8.90 9.00 11.91
N LEU A 466 -8.77 9.98 11.01
CA LEU A 466 -9.72 11.09 10.94
C LEU A 466 -11.06 10.66 10.36
N GLY A 467 -11.07 9.77 9.36
CA GLY A 467 -12.31 9.19 8.83
C GLY A 467 -13.09 8.39 9.87
N HIS A 468 -12.42 7.70 10.79
CA HIS A 468 -13.10 7.00 11.89
C HIS A 468 -13.59 7.94 13.00
N VAL A 469 -12.76 8.90 13.43
CA VAL A 469 -13.07 9.78 14.56
C VAL A 469 -14.05 10.90 14.20
N PHE A 470 -13.96 11.45 12.99
CA PHE A 470 -14.74 12.62 12.54
C PHE A 470 -15.73 12.32 11.41
N GLY A 471 -15.77 11.09 10.88
CA GLY A 471 -16.55 10.72 9.68
C GLY A 471 -15.95 11.21 8.37
N ASP A 472 -15.33 12.39 8.37
CA ASP A 472 -14.69 13.00 7.19
C ASP A 472 -13.17 12.74 7.14
N PRO A 473 -12.62 12.29 5.98
CA PRO A 473 -11.17 12.17 5.80
C PRO A 473 -10.39 13.49 5.85
N TYR A 474 -11.04 14.65 5.71
CA TYR A 474 -10.43 15.99 5.82
C TYR A 474 -11.37 16.92 6.62
N PRO A 475 -11.40 16.84 7.96
CA PRO A 475 -12.31 17.66 8.76
C PRO A 475 -11.87 19.13 8.80
N SER A 476 -10.56 19.40 8.96
CA SER A 476 -9.99 20.76 8.84
C SER A 476 -8.46 20.73 8.68
N ILE A 477 -7.89 21.84 8.21
CA ILE A 477 -6.43 22.03 8.09
C ILE A 477 -5.73 21.82 9.45
N PHE A 478 -6.30 22.35 10.54
CA PHE A 478 -5.70 22.26 11.88
C PHE A 478 -5.59 20.82 12.38
N HIS A 479 -6.65 20.03 12.25
CA HIS A 479 -6.65 18.63 12.68
C HIS A 479 -5.64 17.77 11.88
N VAL A 480 -5.53 18.03 10.57
CA VAL A 480 -4.53 17.38 9.70
C VAL A 480 -3.11 17.79 10.08
N LEU A 481 -2.87 19.08 10.35
CA LEU A 481 -1.56 19.60 10.73
C LEU A 481 -1.11 19.05 12.10
N VAL A 482 -2.00 18.98 13.09
CA VAL A 482 -1.70 18.37 14.40
C VAL A 482 -1.34 16.89 14.26
N LEU A 483 -2.10 16.11 13.48
CA LEU A 483 -1.79 14.70 13.22
C LEU A 483 -0.42 14.54 12.53
N ASN A 484 -0.17 15.32 11.48
CA ASN A 484 1.10 15.29 10.76
C ASN A 484 2.27 15.68 11.66
N LEU A 485 2.10 16.67 12.55
CA LEU A 485 3.12 17.09 13.52
C LEU A 485 3.43 15.99 14.55
N ILE A 486 2.41 15.27 15.04
CA ILE A 486 2.60 14.13 15.95
C ILE A 486 3.39 13.01 15.26
N ILE A 487 3.03 12.65 14.02
CA ILE A 487 3.70 11.58 13.28
C ILE A 487 5.16 11.94 12.95
N VAL A 488 5.41 13.17 12.47
CA VAL A 488 6.77 13.67 12.22
C VAL A 488 7.57 13.78 13.52
N GLY A 489 6.96 14.26 14.60
CA GLY A 489 7.59 14.35 15.92
C GLY A 489 8.02 12.98 16.45
N ALA A 490 7.21 11.94 16.26
CA ALA A 490 7.58 10.57 16.61
C ALA A 490 8.76 10.06 15.75
N GLY A 491 8.75 10.33 14.44
CA GLY A 491 9.84 9.98 13.52
C GLY A 491 11.17 10.65 13.89
N VAL A 492 11.16 11.96 14.14
CA VAL A 492 12.33 12.73 14.58
C VAL A 492 12.83 12.23 15.93
N SER A 493 11.95 12.05 16.92
CA SER A 493 12.32 11.60 18.27
C SER A 493 13.02 10.24 18.24
N MET A 494 12.51 9.29 17.45
CA MET A 494 13.13 7.97 17.30
C MET A 494 14.45 8.02 16.53
N ALA A 495 14.57 8.87 15.50
CA ALA A 495 15.84 9.06 14.79
C ALA A 495 16.93 9.70 15.66
N CYS A 496 16.57 10.58 16.60
CA CYS A 496 17.52 11.21 17.53
C CYS A 496 17.87 10.32 18.73
N LEU A 497 16.90 9.61 19.31
CA LEU A 497 17.08 8.88 20.57
C LEU A 497 17.41 7.39 20.39
N TYR A 498 16.89 6.74 19.35
CA TYR A 498 17.02 5.29 19.16
C TYR A 498 16.96 4.89 17.67
N PRO A 499 18.00 5.21 16.87
CA PRO A 499 18.05 4.94 15.42
C PRO A 499 18.31 3.45 15.06
N ASN A 500 17.73 2.52 15.82
CA ASN A 500 17.87 1.07 15.66
C ASN A 500 16.74 0.53 14.77
N ILE A 501 16.99 0.49 13.47
CA ILE A 501 16.04 0.15 12.40
C ILE A 501 15.42 -1.24 12.63
N GLY A 502 16.25 -2.27 12.84
CA GLY A 502 15.81 -3.65 13.09
C GLY A 502 15.01 -3.80 14.38
N GLY A 503 15.36 -3.03 15.42
CA GLY A 503 14.60 -2.96 16.67
C GLY A 503 13.20 -2.38 16.47
N ILE A 504 13.06 -1.28 15.74
CA ILE A 504 11.74 -0.68 15.45
C ILE A 504 10.91 -1.62 14.57
N ILE A 505 11.52 -2.17 13.51
CA ILE A 505 10.86 -3.11 12.59
C ILE A 505 10.38 -4.37 13.32
N ARG A 506 11.21 -5.01 14.17
CA ARG A 506 10.83 -6.27 14.85
C ARG A 506 9.64 -6.08 15.80
N TYR A 507 9.64 -5.00 16.59
CA TYR A 507 8.57 -4.73 17.56
C TYR A 507 7.28 -4.28 16.86
N SER A 508 7.39 -3.36 15.89
CA SER A 508 6.23 -2.92 15.09
C SER A 508 5.60 -4.10 14.35
N GLY A 509 6.41 -4.93 13.68
CA GLY A 509 5.98 -6.09 12.92
C GLY A 509 5.34 -7.18 13.77
N ALA A 510 5.92 -7.50 14.93
CA ALA A 510 5.34 -8.49 15.84
C ALA A 510 4.02 -7.99 16.47
N ALA A 511 3.93 -6.71 16.83
CA ALA A 511 2.74 -6.12 17.44
C ALA A 511 1.56 -5.99 16.46
N CYS A 512 1.77 -5.43 15.26
CA CYS A 512 0.69 -5.37 14.25
C CYS A 512 0.38 -6.76 13.67
N GLY A 513 1.41 -7.60 13.54
CA GLY A 513 1.32 -8.97 13.07
C GLY A 513 0.44 -9.87 13.93
N LEU A 514 0.61 -9.81 15.26
CA LEU A 514 -0.26 -10.51 16.20
C LEU A 514 -1.73 -10.27 15.85
N ALA A 515 -2.13 -9.02 15.67
CA ALA A 515 -3.51 -8.65 15.36
C ALA A 515 -3.92 -8.99 13.92
N PHE A 516 -3.31 -8.34 12.93
CA PHE A 516 -3.79 -8.36 11.53
C PHE A 516 -3.34 -9.55 10.70
N VAL A 517 -2.21 -10.17 11.05
CA VAL A 517 -1.72 -11.36 10.34
C VAL A 517 -2.27 -12.61 11.01
N PHE A 518 -2.15 -12.76 12.33
CA PHE A 518 -2.47 -14.02 12.99
C PHE A 518 -3.88 -14.07 13.61
N VAL A 519 -4.25 -13.11 14.46
CA VAL A 519 -5.48 -13.18 15.28
C VAL A 519 -6.74 -12.91 14.47
N TYR A 520 -6.88 -11.73 13.84
CA TYR A 520 -8.12 -11.37 13.14
C TYR A 520 -8.47 -12.30 11.97
N PRO A 521 -7.55 -12.73 11.10
CA PRO A 521 -7.90 -13.61 9.99
C PRO A 521 -8.28 -15.02 10.46
N SER A 522 -7.70 -15.48 11.56
CA SER A 522 -8.02 -16.79 12.17
C SER A 522 -9.37 -16.75 12.88
N LEU A 523 -9.62 -15.72 13.70
CA LEU A 523 -10.88 -15.60 14.44
C LEU A 523 -12.07 -15.32 13.53
N THR A 524 -11.95 -14.44 12.52
CA THR A 524 -13.06 -14.20 11.56
C THR A 524 -13.44 -15.48 10.82
N TYR A 525 -12.46 -16.31 10.43
CA TYR A 525 -12.73 -17.59 9.79
C TYR A 525 -13.36 -18.63 10.73
N ILE A 526 -12.91 -18.74 11.98
CA ILE A 526 -13.55 -19.62 12.99
C ILE A 526 -15.00 -19.20 13.23
N LEU A 527 -15.27 -17.89 13.36
CA LEU A 527 -16.62 -17.37 13.58
C LEU A 527 -17.54 -17.59 12.37
N SER A 528 -17.05 -17.36 11.15
CA SER A 528 -17.77 -17.69 9.91
C SER A 528 -18.11 -19.18 9.83
N LEU A 529 -17.16 -20.08 10.07
CA LEU A 529 -17.43 -21.52 10.10
C LEU A 529 -18.42 -21.95 11.20
N ARG A 530 -18.44 -21.25 12.33
CA ARG A 530 -19.38 -21.48 13.42
C ARG A 530 -20.80 -21.00 13.07
N GLN A 531 -20.93 -19.91 12.33
CA GLN A 531 -22.23 -19.43 11.83
C GLN A 531 -22.81 -20.35 10.73
N GLU A 532 -21.94 -21.03 9.97
CA GLU A 532 -22.35 -22.05 8.98
C GLU A 532 -22.57 -23.46 9.58
N ASP A 533 -22.38 -23.66 10.89
CA ASP A 533 -22.33 -24.99 11.56
C ASP A 533 -21.35 -26.00 10.92
N ARG A 534 -20.32 -25.51 10.23
CA ARG A 534 -19.30 -26.30 9.51
C ARG A 534 -17.94 -26.33 10.19
N LEU A 535 -17.88 -25.96 11.47
CA LEU A 535 -16.65 -25.92 12.25
C LEU A 535 -16.15 -27.34 12.58
N THR A 536 -15.00 -27.72 12.00
CA THR A 536 -14.34 -29.00 12.27
C THR A 536 -13.19 -28.84 13.27
N TRP A 537 -12.99 -29.85 14.12
CA TRP A 537 -11.90 -29.87 15.11
C TRP A 537 -10.48 -29.63 14.52
N PRO A 538 -10.08 -30.23 13.38
CA PRO A 538 -8.78 -29.96 12.78
C PRO A 538 -8.62 -28.51 12.32
N SER A 539 -9.69 -27.90 11.80
CA SER A 539 -9.69 -26.48 11.40
C SER A 539 -9.52 -25.58 12.63
N LEU A 540 -10.25 -25.85 13.72
CA LEU A 540 -10.13 -25.11 14.97
C LEU A 540 -8.70 -25.20 15.55
N LEU A 541 -8.12 -26.40 15.62
CA LEU A 541 -6.77 -26.63 16.13
C LEU A 541 -5.72 -25.88 15.30
N PHE A 542 -5.82 -25.92 13.96
CA PHE A 542 -4.88 -25.23 13.08
C PHE A 542 -4.93 -23.71 13.25
N HIS A 543 -6.12 -23.11 13.31
CA HIS A 543 -6.25 -21.66 13.49
C HIS A 543 -5.90 -21.20 14.91
N ALA A 544 -6.15 -22.04 15.93
CA ALA A 544 -5.65 -21.81 17.29
C ALA A 544 -4.11 -21.82 17.34
N LEU A 545 -3.45 -22.73 16.63
CA LEU A 545 -1.99 -22.77 16.51
C LEU A 545 -1.43 -21.50 15.86
N LEU A 546 -2.09 -20.94 14.84
CA LEU A 546 -1.70 -19.65 14.24
C LEU A 546 -1.78 -18.49 15.23
N ILE A 547 -2.83 -18.45 16.06
CA ILE A 547 -2.99 -17.45 17.12
C ILE A 547 -1.87 -17.57 18.16
N VAL A 548 -1.57 -18.80 18.62
CA VAL A 548 -0.48 -19.08 19.57
C VAL A 548 0.88 -18.71 18.97
N LEU A 549 1.12 -18.98 17.69
CA LEU A 549 2.35 -18.59 16.99
C LEU A 549 2.51 -17.07 16.92
N GLY A 550 1.44 -16.33 16.62
CA GLY A 550 1.43 -14.86 16.64
C GLY A 550 1.75 -14.30 18.02
N LEU A 551 1.18 -14.87 19.08
CA LEU A 551 1.46 -14.48 20.47
C LEU A 551 2.92 -14.80 20.85
N ALA A 552 3.40 -16.00 20.52
CA ALA A 552 4.78 -16.41 20.74
C ALA A 552 5.78 -15.50 20.02
N ASN A 553 5.48 -15.08 18.78
CA ASN A 553 6.31 -14.15 18.01
C ASN A 553 6.47 -12.80 18.71
N LEU A 554 5.39 -12.24 19.29
CA LEU A 554 5.45 -10.99 20.06
C LEU A 554 6.21 -11.18 21.39
N VAL A 555 5.85 -12.20 22.16
CA VAL A 555 6.46 -12.50 23.45
C VAL A 555 7.97 -12.74 23.32
N ALA A 556 8.40 -13.45 22.27
CA ALA A 556 9.82 -13.73 22.02
C ALA A 556 10.65 -12.46 21.69
N GLN A 557 10.06 -11.35 21.24
CA GLN A 557 10.81 -10.10 21.04
C GLN A 557 11.24 -9.43 22.36
N PHE A 558 10.64 -9.81 23.50
CA PHE A 558 11.00 -9.28 24.82
C PHE A 558 12.07 -10.13 25.53
N PHE A 559 12.26 -11.37 25.11
CA PHE A 559 13.27 -12.29 25.64
C PHE A 559 14.59 -12.30 24.84
N MET A 560 14.72 -11.46 23.80
CA MET A 560 15.80 -11.50 22.79
C MET A 560 16.35 -10.13 22.36
#